data_AF-A0A378WFU5-F1
#
_entry.id   AF-A0A378WFU5-F1
#
_cell.length_a   1.000
_cell.length_b   1.000
_cell.length_c   1.000
_cell.angle_alpha   90.00
_cell.angle_beta   90.00
_cell.angle_gamma   90.00
#
_symmetry.space_group_name_H-M   'P 1'
#
loop_
_entity.id
_entity.type
_entity.pdbx_description
1 polymer ?
#
loop_
_entity_poly.entity_id
_entity_poly.type
_entity_poly.pdbx_seq_one_letter_code
_entity_poly.pdbx_strand_id
1 'polypeptide(L)'
;MNDNRVFSSDQPWFPPAVPAEFPDGRLTPTWVGKVAKSASGDIVIRSHLRPRHPDDKRYMGAFRTFWRALAFADRQGVIAMLQRWLADAETELANPELDPEIAVHVRRFRGDVDGALNRLSRANNEPMAWAGAEFSKYAPEQRVMLEALIGAIVLHRAGDLTNDKLYNILTSLDVDPNDRPAGITEESLSKIRAAAQYGEPLELQSTYRRS
;
A
#
# COMPACT_ATOMS: atom_id res chain seq x y z
N MET A 1 -6.82 -12.86 38.92
CA MET A 1 -7.07 -11.55 38.29
C MET A 1 -6.94 -11.78 36.80
N ASN A 2 -8.03 -11.69 36.04
CA ASN A 2 -7.94 -11.73 34.58
C ASN A 2 -7.12 -10.51 34.16
N ASP A 3 -6.02 -10.72 33.45
CA ASP A 3 -5.25 -9.65 32.86
C ASP A 3 -6.14 -8.99 31.79
N ASN A 4 -6.84 -7.93 32.19
CA ASN A 4 -7.82 -7.20 31.36
C ASN A 4 -7.13 -6.33 30.28
N ARG A 5 -5.81 -6.49 30.07
CA ARG A 5 -4.99 -5.74 29.11
C ARG A 5 -5.11 -6.32 27.70
N VAL A 6 -6.35 -6.46 27.23
CA VAL A 6 -6.70 -6.95 25.90
C VAL A 6 -7.39 -5.82 25.13
N PHE A 7 -7.11 -5.72 23.84
CA PHE A 7 -7.79 -4.80 22.94
C PHE A 7 -9.32 -4.85 23.12
N SER A 8 -9.91 -3.67 23.27
CA SER A 8 -11.33 -3.41 23.09
C SER A 8 -11.49 -2.08 22.35
N SER A 9 -12.70 -1.77 21.90
CA SER A 9 -13.01 -0.47 21.30
C SER A 9 -12.67 0.69 22.24
N ASP A 10 -12.85 0.47 23.54
CA ASP A 10 -12.72 1.50 24.59
C ASP A 10 -11.28 1.57 25.13
N GLN A 11 -10.48 0.53 24.92
CA GLN A 11 -9.07 0.46 25.31
C GLN A 11 -8.20 -0.02 24.14
N PRO A 12 -8.13 0.75 23.05
CA PRO A 12 -7.46 0.31 21.84
C PRO A 12 -5.93 0.23 21.99
N TRP A 13 -5.35 0.81 23.04
CA TRP A 13 -3.91 0.74 23.33
C TRP A 13 -3.42 -0.65 23.72
N PHE A 14 -4.29 -1.55 24.16
CA PHE A 14 -3.90 -2.93 24.41
C PHE A 14 -3.87 -3.78 23.13
N PRO A 15 -3.00 -4.79 23.04
CA PRO A 15 -2.95 -5.69 21.90
C PRO A 15 -4.17 -6.62 21.89
N PRO A 16 -4.62 -7.11 20.71
CA PRO A 16 -5.64 -8.14 20.64
C PRO A 16 -5.19 -9.43 21.33
N ALA A 17 -6.12 -10.12 21.98
CA ALA A 17 -5.85 -11.41 22.65
C ALA A 17 -5.30 -12.44 21.66
N VAL A 18 -5.85 -12.44 20.45
CA VAL A 18 -5.32 -13.19 19.30
C VAL A 18 -5.03 -12.18 18.19
N PRO A 19 -3.76 -11.74 18.06
CA PRO A 19 -3.36 -10.87 16.96
C PRO A 19 -3.65 -11.54 15.62
N ALA A 20 -4.20 -10.78 14.68
CA ALA A 20 -4.41 -11.26 13.33
C ALA A 20 -3.07 -11.44 12.60
N GLU A 21 -2.98 -12.52 11.81
CA GLU A 21 -1.90 -12.73 10.84
C GLU A 21 -2.35 -12.30 9.44
N PHE A 22 -1.39 -11.93 8.60
CA PHE A 22 -1.67 -11.84 7.17
C PHE A 22 -1.95 -13.22 6.59
N PRO A 23 -2.84 -13.34 5.59
CA PRO A 23 -3.08 -14.61 4.93
C PRO A 23 -1.81 -15.15 4.27
N ASP A 24 -1.77 -16.46 4.12
CA ASP A 24 -0.72 -17.11 3.34
C ASP A 24 -0.75 -16.68 1.87
N GLY A 25 0.42 -16.68 1.25
CA GLY A 25 0.63 -16.20 -0.12
C GLY A 25 0.71 -14.68 -0.24
N ARG A 26 0.34 -14.18 -1.43
CA ARG A 26 0.42 -12.76 -1.78
C ARG A 26 -0.81 -12.03 -1.29
N LEU A 27 -0.61 -11.01 -0.46
CA LEU A 27 -1.68 -10.11 -0.04
C LEU A 27 -2.29 -9.39 -1.25
N THR A 28 -3.62 -9.37 -1.35
CA THR A 28 -4.33 -8.73 -2.46
C THR A 28 -5.08 -7.47 -1.99
N PRO A 29 -5.19 -6.42 -2.83
CA PRO A 29 -6.00 -5.25 -2.52
C PRO A 29 -7.46 -5.60 -2.22
N THR A 30 -8.00 -6.63 -2.88
CA THR A 30 -9.35 -7.14 -2.61
C THR A 30 -9.50 -7.65 -1.19
N TRP A 31 -8.51 -8.39 -0.67
CA TRP A 31 -8.53 -8.85 0.73
C TRP A 31 -8.48 -7.65 1.69
N VAL A 32 -7.61 -6.68 1.42
CA VAL A 32 -7.51 -5.46 2.24
C VAL A 32 -8.82 -4.67 2.22
N GLY A 33 -9.48 -4.60 1.06
CA GLY A 33 -10.82 -4.01 0.92
C GLY A 33 -11.87 -4.67 1.79
N LYS A 34 -11.83 -6.00 1.93
CA LYS A 34 -12.72 -6.75 2.83
C LYS A 34 -12.40 -6.45 4.29
N VAL A 35 -11.12 -6.41 4.66
CA VAL A 35 -10.69 -6.07 6.03
C VAL A 35 -11.18 -4.68 6.43
N ALA A 36 -10.95 -3.66 5.59
CA ALA A 36 -11.31 -2.28 5.89
C ALA A 36 -12.81 -2.09 6.18
N LYS A 37 -13.66 -2.93 5.57
CA LYS A 37 -15.13 -2.86 5.68
C LYS A 37 -15.71 -3.90 6.64
N SER A 38 -14.90 -4.79 7.19
CA SER A 38 -15.38 -5.85 8.09
C SER A 38 -15.57 -5.34 9.51
N ALA A 39 -16.51 -5.94 10.25
CA ALA A 39 -16.74 -5.65 11.66
C ALA A 39 -15.53 -5.93 12.57
N SER A 40 -14.60 -6.79 12.14
CA SER A 40 -13.34 -7.12 12.85
C SER A 40 -12.10 -6.51 12.18
N GLY A 41 -12.29 -5.54 11.29
CA GLY A 41 -11.20 -4.90 10.56
C GLY A 41 -10.24 -4.13 11.46
N ASP A 42 -10.79 -3.59 12.54
CA ASP A 42 -10.09 -2.91 13.62
C ASP A 42 -9.04 -3.82 14.29
N ILE A 43 -9.36 -5.09 14.56
CA ILE A 43 -8.43 -6.07 15.13
C ILE A 43 -7.24 -6.31 14.18
N VAL A 44 -7.51 -6.44 12.88
CA VAL A 44 -6.45 -6.64 11.88
C VAL A 44 -5.56 -5.41 11.78
N ILE A 45 -6.15 -4.22 11.68
CA ILE A 45 -5.41 -2.95 11.62
C ILE A 45 -4.58 -2.76 12.90
N ARG A 46 -5.19 -3.03 14.06
CA ARG A 46 -4.54 -2.95 15.37
C ARG A 46 -3.34 -3.88 15.49
N SER A 47 -3.46 -5.11 14.97
CA SER A 47 -2.40 -6.11 14.97
C SER A 47 -1.19 -5.66 14.14
N HIS A 48 -1.41 -4.83 13.12
CA HIS A 48 -0.38 -4.39 12.18
C HIS A 48 -0.12 -2.88 12.21
N LEU A 49 -0.39 -2.17 13.32
CA LEU A 49 0.06 -0.77 13.50
C LEU A 49 1.59 -0.63 13.40
N ARG A 50 2.32 -1.68 13.77
CA ARG A 50 3.76 -1.82 13.56
C ARG A 50 4.09 -3.18 12.96
N PRO A 51 5.24 -3.35 12.30
CA PRO A 51 5.68 -4.65 11.85
C PRO A 51 5.80 -5.65 13.02
N ARG A 52 5.15 -6.81 12.89
CA ARG A 52 5.27 -7.91 13.87
C ARG A 52 6.48 -8.80 13.60
N HIS A 53 6.81 -8.99 12.32
CA HIS A 53 7.97 -9.76 11.87
C HIS A 53 8.88 -8.88 10.99
N PRO A 54 9.62 -7.92 11.58
CA PRO A 54 10.41 -6.96 10.82
C PRO A 54 11.53 -7.60 9.99
N ASP A 55 12.06 -8.73 10.45
CA ASP A 55 13.15 -9.46 9.78
C ASP A 55 12.66 -10.39 8.66
N ASP A 56 11.34 -10.64 8.57
CA ASP A 56 10.74 -11.43 7.52
C ASP A 56 10.42 -10.56 6.29
N LYS A 57 11.18 -10.77 5.22
CA LYS A 57 11.01 -10.07 3.94
C LYS A 57 9.62 -10.28 3.33
N ARG A 58 9.03 -11.47 3.46
CA ARG A 58 7.69 -11.80 2.94
C ARG A 58 6.64 -11.04 3.75
N TYR A 59 6.70 -11.11 5.07
CA TYR A 59 5.82 -10.32 5.94
C TYR A 59 5.93 -8.83 5.64
N MET A 60 7.14 -8.29 5.50
CA MET A 60 7.36 -6.87 5.22
C MET A 60 6.80 -6.45 3.85
N GLY A 61 6.84 -7.34 2.85
CA GLY A 61 6.14 -7.15 1.57
C GLY A 61 4.62 -7.06 1.75
N ALA A 62 4.03 -7.98 2.52
CA ALA A 62 2.61 -7.97 2.85
C ALA A 62 2.22 -6.71 3.66
N PHE A 63 3.02 -6.33 4.66
CA PHE A 63 2.81 -5.13 5.48
C PHE A 63 2.74 -3.85 4.64
N ARG A 64 3.69 -3.67 3.70
CA ARG A 64 3.67 -2.51 2.79
C ARG A 64 2.43 -2.54 1.88
N THR A 65 2.10 -3.71 1.34
CA THR A 65 0.92 -3.89 0.48
C THR A 65 -0.37 -3.58 1.24
N PHE A 66 -0.48 -4.04 2.49
CA PHE A 66 -1.62 -3.82 3.37
C PHE A 66 -1.90 -2.34 3.57
N TRP A 67 -0.92 -1.60 4.10
CA TRP A 67 -1.09 -0.19 4.41
C TRP A 67 -1.32 0.67 3.18
N ARG A 68 -0.73 0.30 2.04
CA ARG A 68 -0.96 1.00 0.80
C ARG A 68 -2.34 0.73 0.22
N ALA A 69 -2.79 -0.53 0.21
CA ALA A 69 -4.12 -0.87 -0.27
C ALA A 69 -5.23 -0.28 0.65
N LEU A 70 -4.97 -0.13 1.95
CA LEU A 70 -5.88 0.56 2.88
C LEU A 70 -6.13 2.02 2.47
N ALA A 71 -5.13 2.69 1.88
CA ALA A 71 -5.28 4.05 1.40
C ALA A 71 -6.31 4.20 0.26
N PHE A 72 -6.76 3.08 -0.34
CA PHE A 72 -7.71 3.06 -1.45
C PHE A 72 -9.03 2.34 -1.14
N ALA A 73 -9.09 1.49 -0.12
CA ALA A 73 -10.23 0.60 0.15
C ALA A 73 -11.43 1.29 0.84
N ASP A 74 -11.18 1.87 2.02
CA ASP A 74 -12.11 2.68 2.80
C ASP A 74 -11.29 3.70 3.60
N ARG A 75 -10.59 4.55 2.84
CA ARG A 75 -9.61 5.47 3.41
C ARG A 75 -10.21 6.35 4.50
N GLN A 76 -11.39 6.91 4.25
CA GLN A 76 -12.03 7.83 5.18
C GLN A 76 -12.48 7.11 6.45
N GLY A 77 -13.04 5.90 6.33
CA GLY A 77 -13.39 5.08 7.49
C GLY A 77 -12.17 4.72 8.34
N VAL A 78 -11.08 4.29 7.70
CA VAL A 78 -9.83 3.92 8.38
C VAL A 78 -9.16 5.14 9.03
N ILE A 79 -9.08 6.29 8.33
CA ILE A 79 -8.54 7.53 8.91
C ILE A 79 -9.38 7.97 10.11
N ALA A 80 -10.71 7.99 9.97
CA ALA A 80 -11.60 8.37 11.05
C ALA A 80 -11.45 7.43 12.27
N MET A 81 -11.28 6.12 12.05
CA MET A 81 -11.01 5.17 13.11
C MET A 81 -9.68 5.46 13.82
N LEU A 82 -8.59 5.64 13.07
CA LEU A 82 -7.29 5.96 13.65
C LEU A 82 -7.29 7.30 14.39
N GLN A 83 -8.01 8.30 13.88
CA GLN A 83 -8.17 9.59 14.56
C GLN A 83 -8.96 9.48 15.85
N ARG A 84 -10.02 8.66 15.90
CA ARG A 84 -10.74 8.36 17.15
C ARG A 84 -9.81 7.71 18.17
N TRP A 85 -9.09 6.66 17.77
CA TRP A 85 -8.11 6.01 18.65
C TRP A 85 -7.02 6.97 19.17
N LEU A 86 -6.58 7.91 18.33
CA LEU A 86 -5.64 8.93 18.76
C LEU A 86 -6.25 9.85 19.82
N ALA A 87 -7.49 10.31 19.61
CA ALA A 87 -8.22 11.13 20.58
C ALA A 87 -8.51 10.39 21.89
N ASP A 88 -8.86 9.10 21.83
CA ASP A 88 -9.08 8.24 23.00
C ASP A 88 -7.78 8.11 23.82
N ALA A 89 -6.66 7.86 23.14
CA ALA A 89 -5.34 7.78 23.77
C ALA A 89 -4.90 9.12 24.40
N GLU A 90 -5.20 10.25 23.75
CA GLU A 90 -4.90 11.58 24.29
C GLU A 90 -5.77 11.92 25.50
N THR A 91 -7.05 11.52 25.47
CA THR A 91 -7.97 11.66 26.61
C THR A 91 -7.49 10.83 27.80
N GLU A 92 -7.11 9.58 27.57
CA GLU A 92 -6.61 8.70 28.64
C GLU A 92 -5.30 9.25 29.24
N LEU A 93 -4.37 9.74 28.42
CA LEU A 93 -3.12 10.35 28.91
C LEU A 93 -3.33 11.65 29.69
N ALA A 94 -4.45 12.35 29.48
CA ALA A 94 -4.81 13.53 30.23
C ALA A 94 -5.45 13.21 31.60
N ASN A 95 -5.81 11.95 31.86
CA ASN A 95 -6.35 11.52 33.13
C ASN A 95 -5.27 11.58 34.23
N PRO A 96 -5.42 12.42 35.27
CA PRO A 96 -4.44 12.55 36.35
C PRO A 96 -4.33 11.29 37.22
N GLU A 97 -5.33 10.41 37.17
CA GLU A 97 -5.37 9.15 37.91
C GLU A 97 -4.88 7.95 37.08
N LEU A 98 -4.36 8.19 35.86
CA LEU A 98 -3.88 7.12 34.99
C LEU A 98 -2.71 6.36 35.64
N ASP A 99 -2.86 5.04 35.71
CA ASP A 99 -1.80 4.13 36.13
C ASP A 99 -0.53 4.34 35.27
N PRO A 100 0.64 4.65 35.87
CA PRO A 100 1.90 4.82 35.16
C PRO A 100 2.27 3.65 34.23
N GLU A 101 1.92 2.41 34.58
CA GLU A 101 2.15 1.25 33.72
C GLU A 101 1.29 1.32 32.46
N ILE A 102 -0.01 1.63 32.60
CA ILE A 102 -0.93 1.79 31.47
C ILE A 102 -0.48 2.98 30.60
N ALA A 103 -0.03 4.07 31.20
CA ALA A 103 0.45 5.25 30.49
C ALA A 103 1.58 4.93 29.49
N VAL A 104 2.45 3.95 29.79
CA VAL A 104 3.49 3.49 28.84
C VAL A 104 2.86 2.87 27.59
N HIS A 105 1.84 2.03 27.76
CA HIS A 105 1.12 1.42 26.64
C HIS A 105 0.38 2.46 25.80
N VAL A 106 -0.30 3.41 26.44
CA VAL A 106 -1.06 4.46 25.75
C VAL A 106 -0.12 5.37 24.94
N ARG A 107 1.01 5.81 25.50
CA ARG A 107 1.99 6.64 24.76
C ARG A 107 2.55 5.91 23.53
N ARG A 108 2.88 4.64 23.68
CA ARG A 108 3.38 3.81 22.57
C ARG A 108 2.33 3.66 21.48
N PHE A 109 1.10 3.31 21.88
CA PHE A 109 -0.02 3.16 20.97
C PHE A 109 -0.30 4.45 20.20
N ARG A 110 -0.31 5.60 20.88
CA ARG A 110 -0.43 6.92 20.25
C ARG A 110 0.63 7.12 19.15
N GLY A 111 1.89 6.80 19.42
CA GLY A 111 2.97 6.86 18.42
C GLY A 111 2.76 5.89 17.25
N ASP A 112 2.30 4.67 17.53
CA ASP A 112 2.01 3.66 16.50
C ASP A 112 0.84 4.08 15.59
N VAL A 113 -0.20 4.72 16.14
CA VAL A 113 -1.35 5.28 15.41
C VAL A 113 -0.93 6.50 14.56
N ASP A 114 -0.12 7.40 15.10
CA ASP A 114 0.43 8.52 14.32
C ASP A 114 1.30 8.02 13.15
N GLY A 115 2.13 7.01 13.40
CA GLY A 115 2.87 6.31 12.34
C GLY A 115 1.95 5.72 11.27
N ALA A 116 0.76 5.22 11.66
CA ALA A 116 -0.24 4.71 10.73
C ALA A 116 -0.87 5.80 9.86
N LEU A 117 -1.27 6.92 10.47
CA LEU A 117 -1.79 8.08 9.75
C LEU A 117 -0.75 8.63 8.77
N ASN A 118 0.51 8.72 9.19
CA ASN A 118 1.62 9.15 8.33
C ASN A 118 1.83 8.22 7.13
N ARG A 119 1.74 6.89 7.32
CA ARG A 119 1.80 5.91 6.22
C ARG A 119 0.66 6.09 5.22
N LEU A 120 -0.57 6.28 5.70
CA LEU A 120 -1.75 6.53 4.83
C LEU A 120 -1.65 7.86 4.09
N SER A 121 -1.12 8.90 4.74
CA SER A 121 -0.90 10.21 4.12
C SER A 121 0.12 10.13 2.98
N ARG A 122 1.26 9.49 3.22
CA ARG A 122 2.34 9.31 2.22
C ARG A 122 1.88 8.51 1.01
N ALA A 123 1.02 7.51 1.20
CA ALA A 123 0.52 6.67 0.12
C ALA A 123 -0.19 7.46 -1.01
N ASN A 124 -0.71 8.67 -0.74
CA ASN A 124 -1.34 9.52 -1.76
C ASN A 124 -0.34 10.15 -2.73
N ASN A 125 0.90 10.37 -2.28
CA ASN A 125 1.93 11.01 -3.06
C ASN A 125 2.91 9.98 -3.64
N GLU A 126 2.62 8.69 -3.49
CA GLU A 126 3.43 7.64 -4.08
C GLU A 126 3.14 7.47 -5.57
N PRO A 127 4.14 7.01 -6.34
CA PRO A 127 3.92 6.59 -7.72
C PRO A 127 2.77 5.59 -7.85
N MET A 128 1.96 5.84 -8.88
CA MET A 128 0.72 5.16 -9.25
C MET A 128 -0.41 5.31 -8.23
N ALA A 129 -0.39 6.32 -7.35
CA ALA A 129 -1.48 6.55 -6.40
C ALA A 129 -2.79 6.92 -7.12
N TRP A 130 -2.73 7.68 -8.21
CA TRP A 130 -3.90 8.03 -9.02
C TRP A 130 -4.53 6.83 -9.73
N ALA A 131 -3.76 5.76 -9.95
CA ALA A 131 -4.17 4.59 -10.72
C ALA A 131 -4.91 3.55 -9.90
N GLY A 132 -5.10 3.75 -8.59
CA GLY A 132 -5.89 2.86 -7.75
C GLY A 132 -5.10 1.75 -7.03
N ALA A 133 -5.84 0.98 -6.22
CA ALA A 133 -5.29 0.03 -5.26
C ALA A 133 -4.58 -1.17 -5.92
N GLU A 134 -5.00 -1.56 -7.12
CA GLU A 134 -4.52 -2.73 -7.85
C GLU A 134 -3.02 -2.66 -8.17
N PHE A 135 -2.47 -1.44 -8.28
CA PHE A 135 -1.05 -1.23 -8.52
C PHE A 135 -0.19 -1.33 -7.26
N SER A 136 -0.81 -1.42 -6.06
CA SER A 136 -0.07 -1.61 -4.80
C SER A 136 0.74 -2.89 -4.71
N LYS A 137 0.40 -3.88 -5.54
CA LYS A 137 1.09 -5.16 -5.62
C LYS A 137 2.48 -5.07 -6.28
N TYR A 138 2.79 -4.01 -7.01
CA TYR A 138 4.07 -3.82 -7.69
C TYR A 138 5.12 -3.23 -6.73
N ALA A 139 6.40 -3.54 -6.97
CA ALA A 139 7.50 -2.97 -6.19
C ALA A 139 7.61 -1.45 -6.42
N PRO A 140 8.11 -0.64 -5.46
CA PRO A 140 8.23 0.81 -5.60
C PRO A 140 8.90 1.25 -6.91
N GLU A 141 10.00 0.59 -7.29
CA GLU A 141 10.80 0.89 -8.48
C GLU A 141 9.97 0.66 -9.76
N GLN A 142 9.20 -0.43 -9.80
CA GLN A 142 8.30 -0.73 -10.92
C GLN A 142 7.21 0.33 -11.07
N ARG A 143 6.72 0.89 -9.97
CA ARG A 143 5.68 1.93 -10.00
C ARG A 143 6.22 3.27 -10.44
N VAL A 144 7.43 3.63 -9.99
CA VAL A 144 8.13 4.83 -10.49
C VAL A 144 8.28 4.73 -12.00
N MET A 145 8.78 3.60 -12.50
CA MET A 145 8.95 3.36 -13.93
C MET A 145 7.62 3.45 -14.69
N LEU A 146 6.57 2.77 -14.22
CA LEU A 146 5.25 2.81 -14.84
C LEU A 146 4.66 4.23 -14.87
N GLU A 147 4.70 4.95 -13.74
CA GLU A 147 4.19 6.31 -13.68
C GLU A 147 4.99 7.27 -14.57
N ALA A 148 6.32 7.15 -14.61
CA ALA A 148 7.16 7.97 -15.46
C ALA A 148 6.84 7.73 -16.95
N LEU A 149 6.67 6.48 -17.38
CA LEU A 149 6.28 6.15 -18.76
C LEU A 149 4.88 6.70 -19.11
N ILE A 150 3.90 6.51 -18.23
CA ILE A 150 2.54 7.02 -18.44
C ILE A 150 2.53 8.55 -18.46
N GLY A 151 3.20 9.19 -17.50
CA GLY A 151 3.32 10.65 -17.40
C GLY A 151 3.99 11.26 -18.62
N ALA A 152 5.04 10.61 -19.15
CA ALA A 152 5.68 11.06 -20.38
C ALA A 152 4.73 11.01 -21.58
N ILE A 153 3.90 9.98 -21.71
CA ILE A 153 2.85 9.88 -22.75
C ILE A 153 1.81 10.99 -22.56
N VAL A 154 1.39 11.28 -21.32
CA VAL A 154 0.43 12.35 -21.02
C VAL A 154 0.99 13.73 -21.41
N LEU A 155 2.23 14.03 -21.02
CA LEU A 155 2.90 15.29 -21.36
C LEU A 155 3.12 15.42 -22.87
N HIS A 156 3.51 14.34 -23.55
CA HIS A 156 3.63 14.32 -25.01
C HIS A 156 2.29 14.61 -25.69
N ARG A 157 1.20 13.97 -25.26
CA ARG A 157 -0.15 14.21 -25.77
C ARG A 157 -0.61 15.66 -25.55
N ALA A 158 -0.18 16.30 -24.47
CA ALA A 158 -0.47 17.71 -24.19
C ALA A 158 0.37 18.69 -25.04
N GLY A 159 1.41 18.20 -25.73
CA GLY A 159 2.35 19.02 -26.49
C GLY A 159 3.54 19.54 -25.68
N ASP A 160 3.66 19.15 -24.40
CA ASP A 160 4.73 19.58 -23.51
C ASP A 160 6.06 18.84 -23.76
N LEU A 161 5.98 17.65 -24.37
CA LEU A 161 7.14 16.87 -24.81
C LEU A 161 7.13 16.65 -26.32
N THR A 162 8.31 16.76 -26.93
CA THR A 162 8.55 16.32 -28.31
C THR A 162 8.78 14.81 -28.36
N ASN A 163 8.77 14.22 -29.55
CA ASN A 163 9.10 12.79 -29.74
C ASN A 163 10.48 12.44 -29.16
N ASP A 164 11.51 13.24 -29.46
CA ASP A 164 12.86 12.99 -28.96
C ASP A 164 12.93 13.02 -27.43
N LYS A 165 12.23 13.97 -26.79
CA LYS A 165 12.17 14.05 -25.33
C LYS A 165 11.41 12.87 -24.72
N LEU A 166 10.37 12.38 -25.39
CA LEU A 166 9.66 11.16 -24.98
C LEU A 166 10.58 9.94 -25.03
N TYR A 167 11.36 9.78 -26.11
CA TYR A 167 12.29 8.65 -26.24
C TYR A 167 13.42 8.69 -25.20
N ASN A 168 13.92 9.88 -24.84
CA ASN A 168 14.91 10.03 -23.78
C ASN A 168 14.44 9.51 -22.40
N ILE A 169 13.13 9.39 -22.17
CA ILE A 169 12.60 8.76 -20.95
C ILE A 169 12.94 7.26 -20.89
N LEU A 170 12.95 6.57 -22.03
CA LEU A 170 13.32 5.15 -22.09
C LEU A 170 14.77 4.94 -21.67
N THR A 171 15.69 5.77 -22.18
CA THR A 171 17.10 5.78 -21.78
C THR A 171 17.26 6.14 -20.31
N SER A 172 16.55 7.16 -19.82
CA SER A 172 16.62 7.62 -18.43
C SER A 172 16.16 6.55 -17.42
N LEU A 173 15.26 5.66 -17.84
CA LEU A 173 14.75 4.55 -17.04
C LEU A 173 15.53 3.23 -17.26
N ASP A 174 16.57 3.21 -18.09
CA ASP A 174 17.34 2.00 -18.50
C ASP A 174 16.47 0.90 -19.14
N VAL A 175 15.45 1.31 -19.91
CA VAL A 175 14.50 0.40 -20.58
C VAL A 175 14.41 0.60 -22.09
N ASP A 176 15.36 1.30 -22.71
CA ASP A 176 15.39 1.44 -24.17
C ASP A 176 15.66 0.08 -24.83
N PRO A 177 14.75 -0.44 -25.67
CA PRO A 177 14.96 -1.71 -26.35
C PRO A 177 16.11 -1.67 -27.36
N ASN A 178 16.52 -0.49 -27.85
CA ASN A 178 17.65 -0.37 -28.77
C ASN A 178 19.00 -0.57 -28.05
N ASP A 179 19.04 -0.38 -26.73
CA ASP A 179 20.22 -0.61 -25.91
C ASP A 179 20.39 -2.09 -25.51
N ARG A 180 19.45 -2.96 -25.93
CA ARG A 180 19.44 -4.39 -25.57
C ARG A 180 19.60 -5.26 -26.82
N PRO A 181 20.51 -6.25 -26.83
CA PRO A 181 20.72 -7.13 -27.99
C PRO A 181 19.47 -7.88 -28.49
N ALA A 182 18.54 -8.18 -27.58
CA ALA A 182 17.33 -8.93 -27.89
C ALA A 182 16.10 -8.04 -28.18
N GLY A 183 16.12 -6.76 -27.79
CA GLY A 183 14.98 -5.84 -27.90
C GLY A 183 13.67 -6.40 -27.32
N ILE A 184 12.54 -5.91 -27.85
CA ILE A 184 11.20 -6.48 -27.62
C ILE A 184 10.93 -7.51 -28.73
N THR A 185 10.41 -8.68 -28.38
CA THR A 185 10.11 -9.72 -29.38
C THR A 185 9.03 -9.26 -30.38
N GLU A 186 9.15 -9.68 -31.64
CA GLU A 186 8.17 -9.33 -32.68
C GLU A 186 6.76 -9.84 -32.36
N GLU A 187 6.64 -10.96 -31.63
CA GLU A 187 5.35 -11.44 -31.12
C GLU A 187 4.71 -10.42 -30.15
N SER A 188 5.49 -9.86 -29.22
CA SER A 188 4.99 -8.87 -28.27
C SER A 188 4.66 -7.56 -28.98
N LEU A 189 5.51 -7.11 -29.92
CA LEU A 189 5.27 -5.93 -30.73
C LEU A 189 3.99 -6.07 -31.57
N SER A 190 3.75 -7.25 -32.15
CA SER A 190 2.53 -7.53 -32.92
C SER A 190 1.26 -7.39 -32.07
N LYS A 191 1.28 -7.91 -30.83
CA LYS A 191 0.16 -7.75 -29.87
C LYS A 191 -0.05 -6.28 -29.48
N ILE A 192 1.02 -5.54 -29.24
CA ILE A 192 0.95 -4.09 -28.93
C ILE A 192 0.35 -3.31 -30.12
N ARG A 193 0.78 -3.60 -31.36
CA ARG A 193 0.23 -2.96 -32.57
C ARG A 193 -1.26 -3.28 -32.74
N ALA A 194 -1.67 -4.53 -32.53
CA ALA A 194 -3.08 -4.93 -32.58
C ALA A 194 -3.91 -4.18 -31.53
N ALA A 195 -3.46 -4.14 -30.27
CA ALA A 195 -4.12 -3.38 -29.21
C ALA A 195 -4.23 -1.89 -29.55
N ALA A 196 -3.17 -1.29 -30.12
CA ALA A 196 -3.17 0.12 -30.53
C ALA A 196 -4.13 0.41 -31.70
N GLN A 197 -4.24 -0.52 -32.67
CA GLN A 197 -5.07 -0.34 -33.86
C GLN A 197 -6.55 -0.64 -33.60
N TYR A 198 -6.85 -1.65 -32.81
CA TYR A 198 -8.20 -2.21 -32.65
C TYR A 198 -8.79 -2.00 -31.25
N GLY A 199 -8.01 -1.50 -30.29
CA GLY A 199 -8.46 -1.29 -28.91
C GLY A 199 -8.62 -2.59 -28.11
N GLU A 200 -8.01 -3.69 -28.57
CA GLU A 200 -8.08 -4.98 -27.89
C GLU A 200 -7.33 -4.95 -26.54
N PRO A 201 -7.79 -5.70 -25.52
CA PRO A 201 -7.05 -5.86 -24.28
C PRO A 201 -5.64 -6.42 -24.53
N LEU A 202 -4.62 -5.73 -24.00
CA LEU A 202 -3.24 -6.17 -24.15
C LEU A 202 -2.91 -7.28 -23.13
N GLU A 203 -2.92 -8.54 -23.58
CA GLU A 203 -2.47 -9.68 -22.80
C GLU A 203 -1.09 -10.16 -23.26
N LEU A 204 -0.04 -9.80 -22.50
CA LEU A 204 1.29 -10.37 -22.65
C LEU A 204 1.43 -11.56 -21.71
N GLN A 205 1.75 -12.75 -22.24
CA GLN A 205 1.94 -13.94 -21.42
C GLN A 205 3.16 -13.75 -20.51
N SER A 206 2.95 -13.83 -19.20
CA SER A 206 4.04 -13.93 -18.24
C SER A 206 4.47 -15.39 -18.10
N THR A 207 5.77 -15.65 -18.14
CA THR A 207 6.35 -16.98 -17.89
C THR A 207 6.32 -17.36 -16.41
N TYR A 208 5.98 -16.44 -15.52
CA TYR A 208 5.75 -16.75 -14.11
C TYR A 208 4.30 -17.22 -13.89
N ARG A 209 4.17 -18.47 -13.43
CA ARG A 209 2.91 -19.21 -13.23
C ARG A 209 1.82 -18.37 -12.54
N ARG A 210 0.59 -18.52 -13.02
CA ARG A 210 -0.63 -18.36 -12.20
C ARG A 210 -0.50 -19.31 -11.00
N SER A 211 -0.26 -18.75 -9.82
CA SER A 211 -0.59 -19.40 -8.54
C SER A 211 -2.03 -19.10 -8.20
#